data_AF-A0A3N5M625-F1
#
_entry.id   AF-A0A3N5M625-F1
#
_cell.length_a   1.000
_cell.length_b   1.000
_cell.length_c   1.000
_cell.angle_alpha   90.00
_cell.angle_beta   90.00
_cell.angle_gamma   90.00
#
_symmetry.space_group_name_H-M   'P 1'
#
loop_
_entity.id
_entity.type
_entity.pdbx_description
1 polymer ?
#
loop_
_entity_poly.entity_id
_entity_poly.type
_entity_poly.pdbx_seq_one_letter_code
_entity_poly.pdbx_strand_id
1 'polypeptide(L)'
;RITEAVDAITSTAASHQRTFVVKVMGRNCGYLALMGALATGADWVLIPESPPDVENWEEVMVERLRTGRKAGRRDSIVIIAEGAQDRNGNIIGSSYVQQVLEERLKEEVRVTVLGHVQRGGSPSAFDRNLGTLTGYAAVETLISTPPEGEPQLIGIRGNRITNLPLMQCVEQTHAVVDAIAAHDYERAMDLRSASFKEAFRTLRTFVRAMPHPPAPGHKRLRLAILNAGAPSPGMNTASRAAVRLGVDKGHIMLGIQNGFQGLIDGEIRDMEWMSVNGWASMGGSELGTNRKVPKGSDLYAMARTIEKYEIDGILMVGGWSGYETVHRMFEERSNFPAFNIPAVCLPATINNNLPGSELSIGADTAVNSITEAVDKIKQSAVATRRVFVVEVMGRYCGYLALMGGLATGAERVYLHEEGVRLKDLQKDLENLIYGFKSGKRLGLMIRNEFANPIYSTPFMTALFEEEGGELFDVRTAILGHLQQGGDPSPFDRVNATRLASKCIDYLIEQCDQDSRGSAFLGLTSGKLQFHNMEDFPRMVDETYQRPKTQWWLELRPIARLLAQPEPQSPQMHE
;
A
#
# COMPACT_ATOMS: atom_id res chain seq x y z
N ARG A 1 -9.47 10.14 -1.36
CA ARG A 1 -10.52 11.01 -1.95
C ARG A 1 -10.99 10.56 -3.34
N ILE A 2 -10.14 10.49 -4.37
CA ILE A 2 -10.56 9.98 -5.70
C ILE A 2 -11.12 8.56 -5.59
N THR A 3 -10.35 7.66 -4.97
CA THR A 3 -10.77 6.27 -4.75
C THR A 3 -12.05 6.17 -3.95
N GLU A 4 -12.19 6.90 -2.84
CA GLU A 4 -13.41 6.93 -2.04
C GLU A 4 -14.64 7.35 -2.85
N ALA A 5 -14.50 8.38 -3.69
CA ALA A 5 -15.60 8.83 -4.54
C ALA A 5 -15.94 7.78 -5.60
N VAL A 6 -14.94 7.15 -6.22
CA VAL A 6 -15.17 6.09 -7.21
C VAL A 6 -15.77 4.85 -6.56
N ASP A 7 -15.27 4.40 -5.40
CA ASP A 7 -15.81 3.25 -4.66
C ASP A 7 -17.28 3.51 -4.28
N ALA A 8 -17.62 4.73 -3.86
CA ALA A 8 -19.01 5.12 -3.61
C ALA A 8 -19.87 5.06 -4.90
N ILE A 9 -19.34 5.51 -6.04
CA ILE A 9 -20.01 5.44 -7.35
C ILE A 9 -20.19 3.98 -7.80
N THR A 10 -19.19 3.12 -7.62
CA THR A 10 -19.20 1.71 -8.03
C THR A 10 -20.41 0.97 -7.46
N SER A 11 -20.78 1.25 -6.20
CA SER A 11 -21.95 0.62 -5.56
C SER A 11 -23.26 0.87 -6.31
N THR A 12 -23.52 2.11 -6.76
CA THR A 12 -24.70 2.46 -7.55
C THR A 12 -24.55 2.07 -9.01
N ALA A 13 -23.34 2.14 -9.56
CA ALA A 13 -23.03 1.76 -10.93
C ALA A 13 -23.31 0.27 -11.18
N ALA A 14 -22.85 -0.60 -10.26
CA ALA A 14 -23.08 -2.03 -10.35
C ALA A 14 -24.57 -2.40 -10.18
N SER A 15 -25.31 -1.67 -9.34
CA SER A 15 -26.74 -1.91 -9.09
C SER A 15 -27.62 -1.59 -10.30
N HIS A 16 -27.30 -0.53 -11.03
CA HIS A 16 -28.08 -0.09 -12.21
C HIS A 16 -27.47 -0.51 -13.54
N GLN A 17 -26.37 -1.26 -13.52
CA GLN A 17 -25.55 -1.54 -14.68
C GLN A 17 -25.25 -0.28 -15.50
N ARG A 18 -24.63 0.73 -14.88
CA ARG A 18 -24.34 2.02 -15.51
C ARG A 18 -22.88 2.20 -15.87
N THR A 19 -22.66 3.13 -16.81
CA THR A 19 -21.34 3.64 -17.15
C THR A 19 -21.14 5.01 -16.50
N PHE A 20 -20.01 5.22 -15.82
CA PHE A 20 -19.64 6.50 -15.23
C PHE A 20 -18.37 7.06 -15.87
N VAL A 21 -18.39 8.36 -16.12
CA VAL A 21 -17.23 9.15 -16.54
C VAL A 21 -16.82 10.05 -15.37
N VAL A 22 -15.67 9.76 -14.76
CA VAL A 22 -15.18 10.46 -13.57
C VAL A 22 -14.05 11.41 -13.97
N LYS A 23 -14.30 12.72 -13.86
CA LYS A 23 -13.28 13.75 -14.11
C LYS A 23 -12.51 14.07 -12.84
N VAL A 24 -11.19 13.91 -12.91
CA VAL A 24 -10.27 14.12 -11.79
C VAL A 24 -9.33 15.30 -12.03
N MET A 25 -8.84 15.90 -10.95
CA MET A 25 -7.86 16.99 -11.01
C MET A 25 -6.47 16.46 -11.40
N GLY A 26 -5.56 17.36 -11.75
CA GLY A 26 -4.17 17.02 -12.08
C GLY A 26 -3.43 18.08 -12.89
N ARG A 27 -4.09 19.17 -13.28
CA ARG A 27 -3.66 20.17 -14.24
C ARG A 27 -3.21 19.47 -15.52
N ASN A 28 -1.92 19.54 -15.83
CA ASN A 28 -1.30 18.90 -17.00
C ASN A 28 -0.56 17.61 -16.59
N CYS A 29 -1.03 16.95 -15.53
CA CYS A 29 -0.45 15.72 -15.02
C CYS A 29 -1.52 14.64 -14.83
N GLY A 30 -1.33 13.49 -15.46
CA GLY A 30 -2.20 12.33 -15.37
C GLY A 30 -2.01 11.49 -14.11
N TYR A 31 -1.11 11.84 -13.18
CA TYR A 31 -0.79 11.02 -12.00
C TYR A 31 -2.03 10.61 -11.20
N LEU A 32 -2.90 11.56 -10.89
CA LEU A 32 -4.11 11.30 -10.12
C LEU A 32 -5.10 10.41 -10.87
N ALA A 33 -5.24 10.61 -12.19
CA ALA A 33 -6.09 9.78 -13.04
C ALA A 33 -5.56 8.36 -13.18
N LEU A 34 -4.25 8.22 -13.44
CA LEU A 34 -3.57 6.94 -13.61
C LEU A 34 -3.62 6.11 -12.32
N MET A 35 -3.18 6.69 -11.20
CA MET A 35 -3.17 5.98 -9.92
C MET A 35 -4.59 5.71 -9.43
N GLY A 36 -5.52 6.66 -9.65
CA GLY A 36 -6.94 6.46 -9.38
C GLY A 36 -7.50 5.28 -10.17
N ALA A 37 -7.26 5.22 -11.48
CA ALA A 37 -7.73 4.16 -12.35
C ALA A 37 -7.15 2.79 -11.98
N LEU A 38 -5.85 2.73 -11.66
CA LEU A 38 -5.22 1.49 -11.22
C LEU A 38 -5.80 1.01 -9.87
N ALA A 39 -6.00 1.92 -8.92
CA ALA A 39 -6.50 1.62 -7.59
C ALA A 39 -7.99 1.23 -7.58
N THR A 40 -8.81 1.76 -8.49
CA THR A 40 -10.25 1.46 -8.55
C THR A 40 -10.57 0.34 -9.53
N GLY A 41 -9.61 -0.08 -10.36
CA GLY A 41 -9.84 -1.04 -11.43
C GLY A 41 -10.69 -0.47 -12.57
N ALA A 42 -10.51 0.82 -12.88
CA ALA A 42 -11.23 1.49 -13.97
C ALA A 42 -11.00 0.81 -15.33
N ASP A 43 -11.98 0.92 -16.20
CA ASP A 43 -12.03 0.23 -17.49
C ASP A 43 -11.40 1.03 -18.62
N TRP A 44 -11.23 2.33 -18.41
CA TRP A 44 -10.51 3.20 -19.32
C TRP A 44 -9.95 4.41 -18.57
N VAL A 45 -8.81 4.92 -19.02
CA VAL A 45 -8.20 6.15 -18.51
C VAL A 45 -7.76 7.06 -19.65
N LEU A 46 -7.93 8.36 -19.48
CA LEU A 46 -7.43 9.39 -20.39
C LEU A 46 -6.49 10.32 -19.62
N ILE A 47 -5.23 10.39 -20.06
CA ILE A 47 -4.16 11.20 -19.43
C ILE A 47 -3.39 12.02 -20.48
N PRO A 48 -2.88 13.22 -20.12
CA PRO A 48 -2.10 14.06 -21.04
C PRO A 48 -0.78 13.44 -21.49
N GLU A 49 -0.15 12.59 -20.67
CA GLU A 49 1.14 11.94 -20.99
C GLU A 49 1.00 10.82 -22.02
N SER A 50 -0.21 10.33 -22.26
CA SER A 50 -0.48 9.32 -23.29
C SER A 50 -1.84 9.58 -23.92
N PRO A 51 -1.97 10.60 -24.78
CA PRO A 51 -3.15 10.79 -25.60
C PRO A 51 -3.46 9.52 -26.41
N PRO A 52 -4.75 9.25 -26.72
CA PRO A 52 -5.12 8.12 -27.54
C PRO A 52 -4.30 8.05 -28.84
N ASP A 53 -3.80 6.87 -29.17
CA ASP A 53 -2.79 6.65 -30.20
C ASP A 53 -3.36 6.33 -31.60
N VAL A 54 -4.67 6.20 -31.69
CA VAL A 54 -5.42 5.92 -32.92
C VAL A 54 -6.50 6.95 -33.13
N GLU A 55 -6.80 7.29 -34.38
CA GLU A 55 -7.83 8.28 -34.72
C GLU A 55 -9.22 7.86 -34.25
N ASN A 56 -9.54 6.57 -34.31
CA ASN A 56 -10.84 6.02 -33.91
C ASN A 56 -10.88 5.54 -32.45
N TRP A 57 -10.15 6.19 -31.54
CA TRP A 57 -10.05 5.76 -30.15
C TRP A 57 -11.40 5.70 -29.44
N GLU A 58 -12.38 6.52 -29.84
CA GLU A 58 -13.76 6.46 -29.36
C GLU A 58 -14.39 5.09 -29.63
N GLU A 59 -14.15 4.53 -30.82
CA GLU A 59 -14.64 3.20 -31.19
C GLU A 59 -13.94 2.12 -30.38
N VAL A 60 -12.62 2.24 -30.23
CA VAL A 60 -11.83 1.30 -29.43
C VAL A 60 -12.28 1.29 -27.98
N MET A 61 -12.51 2.46 -27.38
CA MET A 61 -13.03 2.59 -26.01
C MET A 61 -14.40 1.93 -25.90
N VAL A 62 -15.35 2.28 -26.78
CA VAL A 62 -16.71 1.72 -26.78
C VAL A 62 -16.70 0.21 -26.92
N GLU A 63 -15.91 -0.35 -27.84
CA GLU A 63 -15.86 -1.79 -28.06
C GLU A 63 -15.25 -2.52 -26.87
N ARG A 64 -14.24 -1.93 -26.19
CA ARG A 64 -13.70 -2.51 -24.95
C ARG A 64 -14.72 -2.53 -23.83
N LEU A 65 -15.47 -1.45 -23.63
CA LEU A 65 -16.53 -1.41 -22.61
C LEU A 65 -17.63 -2.43 -22.94
N ARG A 66 -18.09 -2.47 -24.20
CA ARG A 66 -19.09 -3.44 -24.67
C ARG A 66 -18.63 -4.89 -24.51
N THR A 67 -17.38 -5.19 -24.82
CA THR A 67 -16.82 -6.54 -24.64
C THR A 67 -16.73 -6.90 -23.16
N GLY A 68 -16.33 -5.95 -22.30
CA GLY A 68 -16.30 -6.14 -20.85
C GLY A 68 -17.68 -6.46 -20.27
N ARG A 69 -18.72 -5.75 -20.74
CA ARG A 69 -20.12 -6.04 -20.40
C ARG A 69 -20.54 -7.46 -20.79
N LYS A 70 -20.25 -7.86 -22.04
CA LYS A 70 -20.54 -9.22 -22.53
C LYS A 70 -19.81 -10.29 -21.73
N ALA A 71 -18.62 -9.99 -21.22
CA ALA A 71 -17.85 -10.87 -20.34
C ALA A 71 -18.38 -10.92 -18.89
N GLY A 72 -19.45 -10.19 -18.56
CA GLY A 72 -20.09 -10.22 -17.25
C GLY A 72 -19.76 -9.05 -16.32
N ARG A 73 -19.08 -8.00 -16.81
CA ARG A 73 -18.82 -6.79 -16.01
C ARG A 73 -20.11 -6.01 -15.76
N ARG A 74 -20.40 -5.73 -14.49
CA ARG A 74 -21.66 -5.11 -14.05
C ARG A 74 -21.67 -3.60 -14.15
N ASP A 75 -20.54 -2.95 -14.23
CA ASP A 75 -20.39 -1.50 -14.32
C ASP A 75 -19.26 -1.14 -15.28
N SER A 76 -19.17 0.13 -15.67
CA SER A 76 -18.04 0.64 -16.44
C SER A 76 -17.60 1.99 -15.91
N ILE A 77 -16.33 2.12 -15.56
CA ILE A 77 -15.75 3.37 -15.04
C ILE A 77 -14.68 3.88 -16.00
N VAL A 78 -14.87 5.09 -16.51
CA VAL A 78 -13.90 5.82 -17.33
C VAL A 78 -13.36 6.99 -16.51
N ILE A 79 -12.05 7.03 -16.27
CA ILE A 79 -11.41 8.13 -15.53
C ILE A 79 -10.72 9.08 -16.51
N ILE A 80 -10.98 10.38 -16.36
CA ILE A 80 -10.45 11.42 -17.25
C ILE A 80 -9.67 12.45 -16.42
N ALA A 81 -8.39 12.64 -16.72
CA ALA A 81 -7.61 13.75 -16.17
C ALA A 81 -8.13 15.10 -16.69
N GLU A 82 -8.12 16.15 -15.86
CA GLU A 82 -8.64 17.45 -16.28
C GLU A 82 -7.91 18.08 -17.48
N GLY A 83 -6.63 17.75 -17.67
CA GLY A 83 -5.82 18.12 -18.84
C GLY A 83 -5.73 17.05 -19.92
N ALA A 84 -6.63 16.06 -19.96
CA ALA A 84 -6.64 15.07 -21.03
C ALA A 84 -6.86 15.72 -22.40
N GLN A 85 -6.07 15.31 -23.39
CA GLN A 85 -6.10 15.83 -24.75
C GLN A 85 -5.88 14.71 -25.77
N ASP A 86 -6.28 14.93 -27.02
CA ASP A 86 -5.94 14.08 -28.16
C ASP A 86 -4.54 14.42 -28.71
N ARG A 87 -4.10 13.69 -29.75
CA ARG A 87 -2.81 13.95 -30.40
C ARG A 87 -2.76 15.23 -31.22
N ASN A 88 -3.90 15.84 -31.52
CA ASN A 88 -3.99 17.13 -32.20
C ASN A 88 -3.97 18.30 -31.21
N GLY A 89 -3.89 18.04 -29.90
CA GLY A 89 -3.92 19.04 -28.84
C GLY A 89 -5.33 19.50 -28.46
N ASN A 90 -6.39 18.86 -28.96
CA ASN A 90 -7.76 19.17 -28.56
C ASN A 90 -8.06 18.56 -27.19
N ILE A 91 -8.69 19.34 -26.32
CA ILE A 91 -9.07 18.88 -24.98
C ILE A 91 -10.16 17.80 -25.09
N ILE A 92 -9.94 16.66 -24.42
CA ILE A 92 -10.95 15.60 -24.31
C ILE A 92 -11.81 15.87 -23.06
N GLY A 93 -12.96 16.50 -23.29
CA GLY A 93 -13.91 16.84 -22.22
C GLY A 93 -14.74 15.65 -21.74
N SER A 94 -15.13 15.65 -20.46
CA SER A 94 -16.01 14.62 -19.88
C SER A 94 -17.40 14.56 -20.53
N SER A 95 -17.94 15.71 -20.96
CA SER A 95 -19.23 15.76 -21.67
C SER A 95 -19.13 15.15 -23.08
N TYR A 96 -18.00 15.35 -23.76
CA TYR A 96 -17.75 14.72 -25.06
C TYR A 96 -17.70 13.19 -24.93
N VAL A 97 -16.94 12.69 -23.95
CA VAL A 97 -16.88 11.25 -23.68
C VAL A 97 -18.25 10.68 -23.29
N GLN A 98 -19.03 11.41 -22.50
CA GLN A 98 -20.41 11.01 -22.19
C GLN A 98 -21.25 10.84 -23.46
N GLN A 99 -21.28 11.87 -24.33
CA GLN A 99 -22.06 11.84 -25.57
C GLN A 99 -21.66 10.64 -26.44
N VAL A 100 -20.36 10.44 -26.66
CA VAL A 100 -19.82 9.31 -27.44
C VAL A 100 -20.30 7.96 -26.88
N LEU A 101 -20.25 7.80 -25.55
CA LEU A 101 -20.66 6.56 -24.88
C LEU A 101 -22.17 6.34 -24.96
N GLU A 102 -23.00 7.36 -24.72
CA GLU A 102 -24.47 7.27 -24.79
C GLU A 102 -24.93 6.93 -26.22
N GLU A 103 -24.37 7.62 -27.22
CA GLU A 103 -24.74 7.43 -28.62
C GLU A 103 -24.39 6.02 -29.12
N ARG A 104 -23.26 5.45 -28.70
CA ARG A 104 -22.71 4.21 -29.26
C ARG A 104 -22.98 2.96 -28.40
N LEU A 105 -23.08 3.10 -27.08
CA LEU A 105 -23.49 2.00 -26.20
C LEU A 105 -25.00 1.89 -26.05
N LYS A 106 -25.76 2.96 -26.31
CA LYS A 106 -27.22 3.03 -26.08
C LYS A 106 -27.60 2.76 -24.62
N GLU A 107 -26.76 3.19 -23.69
CA GLU A 107 -26.94 3.06 -22.24
C GLU A 107 -26.87 4.45 -21.58
N GLU A 108 -27.44 4.57 -20.38
CA GLU A 108 -27.35 5.79 -19.56
C GLU A 108 -25.91 5.96 -19.04
N VAL A 109 -25.27 7.07 -19.40
CA VAL A 109 -23.94 7.43 -18.91
C VAL A 109 -24.07 8.59 -17.93
N ARG A 110 -23.28 8.55 -16.85
CA ARG A 110 -23.27 9.60 -15.82
C ARG A 110 -21.90 10.21 -15.70
N VAL A 111 -21.83 11.53 -15.76
CA VAL A 111 -20.58 12.28 -15.52
C VAL A 111 -20.52 12.67 -14.05
N THR A 112 -19.38 12.46 -13.41
CA THR A 112 -19.09 12.98 -12.08
C THR A 112 -17.79 13.77 -12.13
N VAL A 113 -17.88 15.09 -11.91
CA VAL A 113 -16.72 15.96 -11.76
C VAL A 113 -16.43 16.08 -10.26
N LEU A 114 -15.36 15.45 -9.79
CA LEU A 114 -15.06 15.45 -8.35
C LEU A 114 -14.74 16.86 -7.84
N GLY A 115 -14.06 17.67 -8.65
CA GLY A 115 -13.73 19.05 -8.29
C GLY A 115 -12.90 19.13 -6.99
N HIS A 116 -13.23 20.09 -6.13
CA HIS A 116 -12.41 20.48 -4.98
C HIS A 116 -12.44 19.51 -3.80
N VAL A 117 -13.30 18.49 -3.80
CA VAL A 117 -13.24 17.41 -2.77
C VAL A 117 -11.87 16.69 -2.77
N GLN A 118 -11.12 16.79 -3.88
CA GLN A 118 -9.76 16.27 -4.02
C GLN A 118 -8.70 17.13 -3.33
N ARG A 119 -9.01 18.37 -2.94
CA ARG A 119 -8.11 19.29 -2.22
C ARG A 119 -8.42 19.40 -0.73
N GLY A 120 -9.59 18.89 -0.31
CA GLY A 120 -10.06 18.94 1.07
C GLY A 120 -9.93 17.61 1.82
N GLY A 121 -10.42 17.62 3.05
CA GLY A 121 -10.35 16.48 3.96
C GLY A 121 -9.01 16.41 4.71
N SER A 122 -8.97 15.57 5.75
CA SER A 122 -7.75 15.37 6.52
C SER A 122 -6.68 14.69 5.64
N PRO A 123 -5.40 15.10 5.75
CA PRO A 123 -4.31 14.46 5.03
C PRO A 123 -4.15 12.99 5.45
N SER A 124 -3.69 12.16 4.51
CA SER A 124 -3.35 10.76 4.77
C SER A 124 -2.20 10.66 5.77
N ALA A 125 -2.03 9.49 6.39
CA ALA A 125 -0.89 9.25 7.27
C ALA A 125 0.46 9.47 6.56
N PHE A 126 0.54 9.08 5.28
CA PHE A 126 1.72 9.33 4.45
C PHE A 126 1.98 10.83 4.30
N ASP A 127 0.97 11.63 3.93
CA ASP A 127 1.14 13.07 3.73
C ASP A 127 1.49 13.81 5.04
N ARG A 128 0.92 13.39 6.18
CA ARG A 128 1.28 13.95 7.50
C ARG A 128 2.74 13.68 7.82
N ASN A 129 3.16 12.42 7.73
CA ASN A 129 4.54 12.02 8.01
C ASN A 129 5.50 12.68 7.01
N LEU A 130 5.17 12.74 5.72
CA LEU A 130 5.98 13.40 4.72
C LEU A 130 6.15 14.88 5.04
N GLY A 131 5.06 15.60 5.34
CA GLY A 131 5.11 17.02 5.71
C GLY A 131 5.95 17.28 6.97
N THR A 132 5.83 16.40 7.97
CA THR A 132 6.66 16.46 9.17
C THR A 132 8.14 16.27 8.86
N LEU A 133 8.48 15.26 8.06
CA LEU A 133 9.88 14.94 7.74
C LEU A 133 10.53 15.97 6.80
N THR A 134 9.80 16.47 5.81
CA THR A 134 10.31 17.53 4.92
C THR A 134 10.44 18.85 5.66
N GLY A 135 9.51 19.17 6.59
CA GLY A 135 9.62 20.34 7.46
C GLY A 135 10.85 20.29 8.36
N TYR A 136 11.09 19.16 9.02
CA TYR A 136 12.30 18.93 9.81
C TYR A 136 13.56 19.11 8.96
N ALA A 137 13.62 18.43 7.81
CA ALA A 137 14.78 18.51 6.92
C ALA A 137 14.99 19.92 6.33
N ALA A 138 13.93 20.69 6.10
CA ALA A 138 14.04 22.08 5.65
C ALA A 138 14.74 22.96 6.69
N VAL A 139 14.38 22.82 7.98
CA VAL A 139 15.04 23.54 9.07
C VAL A 139 16.51 23.14 9.19
N GLU A 140 16.81 21.84 9.19
CA GLU A 140 18.19 21.34 9.21
C GLU A 140 19.01 21.87 8.02
N THR A 141 18.39 21.94 6.84
CA THR A 141 19.03 22.47 5.63
C THR A 141 19.32 23.97 5.78
N LEU A 142 18.37 24.75 6.31
CA LEU A 142 18.58 26.18 6.57
C LEU A 142 19.71 26.44 7.56
N ILE A 143 19.85 25.62 8.60
CA ILE A 143 20.91 25.76 9.60
C ILE A 143 22.28 25.38 9.03
N SER A 144 22.33 24.35 8.19
CA SER A 144 23.59 23.81 7.66
C SER A 144 24.08 24.47 6.37
N THR A 145 23.21 25.15 5.63
CA THR A 145 23.55 25.77 4.34
C THR A 145 24.16 27.16 4.55
N PRO A 146 25.33 27.47 3.95
CA PRO A 146 25.93 28.79 4.03
C PRO A 146 25.08 29.86 3.30
N PRO A 147 25.25 31.16 3.62
CA PRO A 147 24.49 32.25 2.99
C PRO A 147 24.60 32.30 1.45
N GLU A 148 25.71 31.83 0.89
CA GLU A 148 25.96 31.76 -0.56
C GLU A 148 25.39 30.49 -1.21
N GLY A 149 24.73 29.62 -0.45
CA GLY A 149 24.12 28.39 -0.95
C GLY A 149 22.97 28.67 -1.93
N GLU A 150 22.87 27.86 -2.98
CA GLU A 150 21.76 27.98 -3.93
C GLU A 150 20.44 27.53 -3.30
N PRO A 151 19.28 28.11 -3.72
CA PRO A 151 17.97 27.70 -3.20
C PRO A 151 17.72 26.19 -3.37
N GLN A 152 17.39 25.52 -2.27
CA GLN A 152 17.12 24.09 -2.24
C GLN A 152 15.61 23.80 -2.21
N LEU A 153 15.21 22.69 -2.84
CA LEU A 153 13.91 22.05 -2.72
C LEU A 153 14.07 20.75 -1.92
N ILE A 154 13.25 20.60 -0.88
CA ILE A 154 13.19 19.37 -0.07
C ILE A 154 12.10 18.47 -0.63
N GLY A 155 12.46 17.24 -0.95
CA GLY A 155 11.54 16.25 -1.50
C GLY A 155 11.89 14.83 -1.09
N ILE A 156 11.29 13.86 -1.78
CA ILE A 156 11.53 12.44 -1.55
C ILE A 156 12.07 11.77 -2.82
N ARG A 157 13.16 11.00 -2.69
CA ARG A 157 13.68 10.15 -3.75
C ARG A 157 14.01 8.78 -3.17
N GLY A 158 13.48 7.73 -3.78
CA GLY A 158 13.69 6.36 -3.27
C GLY A 158 13.25 6.21 -1.82
N ASN A 159 12.11 6.78 -1.44
CA ASN A 159 11.59 6.73 -0.06
C ASN A 159 12.56 7.30 1.01
N ARG A 160 13.40 8.26 0.63
CA ARG A 160 14.30 9.01 1.54
C ARG A 160 14.16 10.51 1.26
N ILE A 161 14.28 11.31 2.31
CA ILE A 161 14.31 12.77 2.18
C ILE A 161 15.57 13.19 1.45
N THR A 162 15.45 14.11 0.51
CA THR A 162 16.55 14.56 -0.34
C THR A 162 16.41 16.05 -0.64
N ASN A 163 17.55 16.71 -0.73
CA ASN A 163 17.67 18.12 -1.11
C ASN A 163 18.13 18.19 -2.56
N LEU A 164 17.49 19.05 -3.35
CA LEU A 164 17.82 19.25 -4.75
C LEU A 164 17.84 20.74 -5.07
N PRO A 165 18.69 21.20 -6.01
CA PRO A 165 18.63 22.57 -6.50
C PRO A 165 17.23 22.92 -7.03
N LEU A 166 16.65 24.01 -6.54
CA LEU A 166 15.28 24.41 -6.90
C LEU A 166 15.14 24.62 -8.41
N MET A 167 16.10 25.33 -9.02
CA MET A 167 16.04 25.65 -10.44
C MET A 167 16.09 24.41 -11.33
N GLN A 168 16.91 23.41 -10.96
CA GLN A 168 16.93 22.12 -11.65
C GLN A 168 15.56 21.42 -11.62
N CYS A 169 14.85 21.49 -10.48
CA CYS A 169 13.52 20.88 -10.35
C CYS A 169 12.46 21.61 -11.22
N VAL A 170 12.55 22.93 -11.31
CA VAL A 170 11.67 23.75 -12.15
C VAL A 170 11.89 23.43 -13.63
N GLU A 171 13.15 23.39 -14.07
CA GLU A 171 13.53 23.03 -15.45
C GLU A 171 13.03 21.64 -15.85
N GLN A 172 13.21 20.64 -14.98
CA GLN A 172 12.71 19.29 -15.23
C GLN A 172 11.18 19.24 -15.34
N THR A 173 10.47 20.08 -14.58
CA THR A 173 9.01 20.15 -14.63
C THR A 173 8.53 20.80 -15.93
N HIS A 174 9.20 21.86 -16.39
CA HIS A 174 8.89 22.49 -17.68
C HIS A 174 9.18 21.57 -18.87
N ALA A 175 10.24 20.77 -18.79
CA ALA A 175 10.59 19.82 -19.85
C ALA A 175 9.44 18.83 -20.18
N VAL A 176 8.58 18.49 -19.20
CA VAL A 176 7.39 17.65 -19.45
C VAL A 176 6.36 18.39 -20.30
N VAL A 177 6.12 19.67 -19.99
CA VAL A 177 5.18 20.51 -20.73
C VAL A 177 5.68 20.71 -22.16
N ASP A 178 6.97 20.99 -22.32
CA ASP A 178 7.60 21.17 -23.62
C ASP A 178 7.53 19.89 -24.47
N ALA A 179 7.78 18.72 -23.87
CA ALA A 179 7.65 17.44 -24.55
C ALA A 179 6.21 17.18 -25.03
N ILE A 180 5.21 17.46 -24.19
CA ILE A 180 3.80 17.33 -24.55
C ILE A 180 3.42 18.29 -25.69
N ALA A 181 3.88 19.55 -25.63
CA ALA A 181 3.63 20.54 -26.68
C ALA A 181 4.31 20.20 -28.01
N ALA A 182 5.45 19.52 -27.96
CA ALA A 182 6.17 19.01 -29.13
C ALA A 182 5.62 17.66 -29.65
N HIS A 183 4.53 17.15 -29.08
CA HIS A 183 3.96 15.82 -29.36
C HIS A 183 4.94 14.65 -29.10
N ASP A 184 5.97 14.86 -28.29
CA ASP A 184 6.93 13.84 -27.86
C ASP A 184 6.44 13.17 -26.55
N TYR A 185 5.40 12.35 -26.70
CA TYR A 185 4.74 11.70 -25.56
C TYR A 185 5.60 10.60 -24.91
N GLU A 186 6.51 9.98 -25.66
CA GLU A 186 7.46 9.02 -25.09
C GLU A 186 8.41 9.71 -24.11
N ARG A 187 8.98 10.85 -24.51
CA ARG A 187 9.79 11.67 -23.60
C ARG A 187 8.97 12.22 -22.44
N ALA A 188 7.73 12.66 -22.67
CA ALA A 188 6.86 13.13 -21.58
C ALA A 188 6.63 12.03 -20.52
N MET A 189 6.44 10.78 -20.95
CA MET A 189 6.31 9.61 -20.07
C MET A 189 7.63 9.29 -19.34
N ASP A 190 8.78 9.44 -19.99
CA ASP A 190 10.10 9.19 -19.41
C ASP A 190 10.57 10.26 -18.43
N LEU A 191 10.10 11.51 -18.58
CA LEU A 191 10.33 12.59 -17.63
C LEU A 191 9.50 12.46 -16.35
N ARG A 192 8.47 11.58 -16.34
CA ARG A 192 7.78 11.17 -15.10
C ARG A 192 8.61 10.13 -14.35
N SER A 193 8.11 9.66 -13.20
CA SER A 193 8.81 8.62 -12.43
C SER A 193 8.75 7.26 -13.14
N ALA A 194 9.77 6.42 -12.91
CA ALA A 194 9.75 5.04 -13.40
C ALA A 194 8.50 4.25 -12.93
N SER A 195 8.03 4.53 -11.70
CA SER A 195 6.79 3.95 -11.17
C SER A 195 5.54 4.41 -11.92
N PHE A 196 5.52 5.63 -12.47
CA PHE A 196 4.42 6.13 -13.30
C PHE A 196 4.35 5.36 -14.62
N LYS A 197 5.48 5.21 -15.32
CA LYS A 197 5.57 4.44 -16.57
C LYS A 197 5.19 2.97 -16.37
N GLU A 198 5.64 2.37 -15.27
CA GLU A 198 5.30 0.99 -14.88
C GLU A 198 3.80 0.84 -14.57
N ALA A 199 3.23 1.76 -13.80
CA ALA A 199 1.79 1.79 -13.51
C ALA A 199 0.96 1.92 -14.79
N PHE A 200 1.38 2.78 -15.72
CA PHE A 200 0.72 2.96 -17.01
C PHE A 200 0.73 1.67 -17.85
N ARG A 201 1.89 1.00 -17.98
CA ARG A 201 2.00 -0.30 -18.68
C ARG A 201 1.10 -1.37 -18.06
N THR A 202 1.07 -1.45 -16.73
CA THR A 202 0.24 -2.42 -16.02
C THR A 202 -1.25 -2.11 -16.24
N LEU A 203 -1.64 -0.83 -16.12
CA LEU A 203 -3.02 -0.41 -16.35
C LEU A 203 -3.48 -0.70 -17.78
N ARG A 204 -2.63 -0.52 -18.80
CA ARG A 204 -2.96 -0.87 -20.20
C ARG A 204 -3.39 -2.33 -20.36
N THR A 205 -2.86 -3.23 -19.53
CA THR A 205 -3.29 -4.63 -19.49
C THR A 205 -4.65 -4.76 -18.80
N PHE A 206 -4.86 -4.06 -17.68
CA PHE A 206 -6.09 -4.18 -16.88
C PHE A 206 -7.33 -3.52 -17.48
N VAL A 207 -7.18 -2.50 -18.31
CA VAL A 207 -8.29 -1.85 -19.05
C VAL A 207 -8.80 -2.69 -20.22
N ARG A 208 -8.16 -3.83 -20.50
CA ARG A 208 -8.62 -4.75 -21.55
C ARG A 208 -9.88 -5.47 -21.09
N ALA A 209 -10.74 -5.77 -22.06
CA ALA A 209 -11.94 -6.54 -21.80
C ALA A 209 -11.62 -8.02 -21.56
N MET A 210 -10.68 -8.56 -22.34
CA MET A 210 -10.25 -9.95 -22.36
C MET A 210 -8.71 -10.03 -22.41
N PRO A 211 -8.10 -11.13 -21.94
CA PRO A 211 -6.66 -11.37 -22.03
C PRO A 211 -6.19 -11.52 -23.49
N HIS A 212 -4.88 -11.41 -23.74
CA HIS A 212 -4.32 -11.84 -25.03
C HIS A 212 -4.59 -13.34 -25.27
N PRO A 213 -4.87 -13.75 -26.51
CA PRO A 213 -4.79 -15.17 -26.84
C PRO A 213 -3.35 -15.66 -26.57
N PRO A 214 -3.17 -16.87 -26.01
CA PRO A 214 -1.83 -17.43 -25.82
C PRO A 214 -1.07 -17.48 -27.14
N ALA A 215 0.21 -17.09 -27.12
CA ALA A 215 1.05 -17.17 -28.31
C ALA A 215 1.23 -18.64 -28.75
N PRO A 216 1.09 -18.98 -30.04
CA PRO A 216 1.31 -20.34 -30.52
C PRO A 216 2.70 -20.86 -30.16
N GLY A 217 2.77 -22.06 -29.59
CA GLY A 217 4.04 -22.70 -29.19
C GLY A 217 4.62 -22.21 -27.84
N HIS A 218 3.98 -21.26 -27.15
CA HIS A 218 4.41 -20.83 -25.82
C HIS A 218 4.06 -21.86 -24.74
N LYS A 219 5.00 -22.17 -23.84
CA LYS A 219 4.75 -23.05 -22.70
C LYS A 219 3.69 -22.43 -21.80
N ARG A 220 2.63 -23.20 -21.48
CA ARG A 220 1.55 -22.76 -20.59
C ARG A 220 1.81 -23.26 -19.17
N LEU A 221 2.58 -22.48 -18.41
CA LEU A 221 2.82 -22.73 -16.99
C LEU A 221 1.51 -22.76 -16.18
N ARG A 222 1.48 -23.56 -15.11
CA ARG A 222 0.42 -23.68 -14.11
C ARG A 222 0.88 -23.03 -12.81
N LEU A 223 0.55 -21.76 -12.64
CA LEU A 223 1.01 -20.95 -11.50
C LEU A 223 -0.08 -20.89 -10.43
N ALA A 224 0.26 -21.32 -9.22
CA ALA A 224 -0.65 -21.27 -8.08
C ALA A 224 -0.46 -19.99 -7.27
N ILE A 225 -1.56 -19.46 -6.75
CA ILE A 225 -1.60 -18.32 -5.84
C ILE A 225 -2.37 -18.66 -4.57
N LEU A 226 -1.84 -18.22 -3.42
CA LEU A 226 -2.48 -18.40 -2.12
C LEU A 226 -2.20 -17.22 -1.20
N ASN A 227 -3.12 -16.98 -0.25
CA ASN A 227 -2.92 -16.01 0.82
C ASN A 227 -2.56 -16.72 2.13
N ALA A 228 -1.55 -16.23 2.85
CA ALA A 228 -1.11 -16.83 4.12
C ALA A 228 -0.86 -15.79 5.22
N GLY A 229 -1.33 -16.07 6.43
CA GLY A 229 -1.19 -15.21 7.60
C GLY A 229 -2.51 -14.61 8.07
N ALA A 230 -2.41 -13.45 8.72
CA ALA A 230 -3.60 -12.66 9.06
C ALA A 230 -4.10 -11.93 7.81
N PRO A 231 -5.41 -11.66 7.68
CA PRO A 231 -5.93 -10.79 6.62
C PRO A 231 -5.22 -9.44 6.61
N SER A 232 -4.87 -8.98 5.40
CA SER A 232 -4.25 -7.68 5.18
C SER A 232 -4.92 -6.97 4.01
N PRO A 233 -5.31 -5.69 4.15
CA PRO A 233 -5.90 -4.93 3.05
C PRO A 233 -4.98 -4.92 1.83
N GLY A 234 -5.52 -5.33 0.68
CA GLY A 234 -4.76 -5.40 -0.58
C GLY A 234 -4.35 -6.81 -0.98
N MET A 235 -4.58 -7.85 -0.17
CA MET A 235 -4.40 -9.26 -0.57
C MET A 235 -5.23 -9.61 -1.81
N ASN A 236 -6.49 -9.17 -1.85
CA ASN A 236 -7.37 -9.32 -3.02
C ASN A 236 -6.84 -8.56 -4.23
N THR A 237 -6.33 -7.34 -4.04
CA THR A 237 -5.75 -6.53 -5.12
C THR A 237 -4.51 -7.21 -5.71
N ALA A 238 -3.61 -7.73 -4.87
CA ALA A 238 -2.44 -8.49 -5.31
C ALA A 238 -2.85 -9.76 -6.06
N SER A 239 -3.82 -10.51 -5.51
CA SER A 239 -4.32 -11.73 -6.12
C SER A 239 -4.95 -11.48 -7.49
N ARG A 240 -5.77 -10.43 -7.60
CA ARG A 240 -6.35 -9.97 -8.87
C ARG A 240 -5.28 -9.62 -9.89
N ALA A 241 -4.28 -8.84 -9.48
CA ALA A 241 -3.21 -8.41 -10.37
C ALA A 241 -2.42 -9.62 -10.89
N ALA A 242 -2.04 -10.54 -10.01
CA ALA A 242 -1.34 -11.76 -10.36
C ALA A 242 -2.14 -12.63 -11.35
N VAL A 243 -3.41 -12.88 -11.06
CA VAL A 243 -4.30 -13.68 -11.93
C VAL A 243 -4.46 -13.02 -13.30
N ARG A 244 -4.79 -11.72 -13.37
CA ARG A 244 -4.98 -11.04 -14.66
C ARG A 244 -3.70 -11.03 -15.49
N LEU A 245 -2.55 -10.76 -14.89
CA LEU A 245 -1.26 -10.73 -15.62
C LEU A 245 -0.83 -12.12 -16.09
N GLY A 246 -1.00 -13.15 -15.25
CA GLY A 246 -0.66 -14.52 -15.62
C GLY A 246 -1.55 -15.04 -16.76
N VAL A 247 -2.86 -14.80 -16.68
CA VAL A 247 -3.80 -15.15 -17.76
C VAL A 247 -3.53 -14.35 -19.04
N ASP A 248 -3.22 -13.05 -18.95
CA ASP A 248 -2.88 -12.24 -20.14
C ASP A 248 -1.64 -12.75 -20.86
N LYS A 249 -0.69 -13.33 -20.13
CA LYS A 249 0.52 -13.96 -20.70
C LYS A 249 0.29 -15.40 -21.19
N GLY A 250 -0.93 -15.93 -21.08
CA GLY A 250 -1.31 -17.25 -21.58
C GLY A 250 -1.10 -18.41 -20.59
N HIS A 251 -0.76 -18.12 -19.34
CA HIS A 251 -0.58 -19.14 -18.30
C HIS A 251 -1.92 -19.58 -17.69
N ILE A 252 -1.90 -20.72 -17.00
CA ILE A 252 -3.02 -21.24 -16.22
C ILE A 252 -2.82 -20.79 -14.78
N MET A 253 -3.79 -20.08 -14.21
CA MET A 253 -3.73 -19.57 -12.86
C MET A 253 -4.60 -20.42 -11.93
N LEU A 254 -4.02 -20.89 -10.83
CA LEU A 254 -4.68 -21.74 -9.84
C LEU A 254 -4.81 -21.00 -8.52
N GLY A 255 -6.02 -20.88 -7.97
CA GLY A 255 -6.28 -20.25 -6.69
C GLY A 255 -6.44 -21.31 -5.60
N ILE A 256 -5.51 -21.36 -4.65
CA ILE A 256 -5.59 -22.25 -3.50
C ILE A 256 -6.43 -21.56 -2.43
N GLN A 257 -7.48 -22.23 -1.96
CA GLN A 257 -8.34 -21.71 -0.90
C GLN A 257 -7.67 -21.84 0.47
N ASN A 258 -7.99 -20.94 1.41
CA ASN A 258 -7.64 -21.08 2.82
C ASN A 258 -6.13 -21.31 3.07
N GLY A 259 -5.29 -20.64 2.29
CA GLY A 259 -3.83 -20.69 2.41
C GLY A 259 -3.24 -22.10 2.30
N PHE A 260 -2.21 -22.39 3.10
CA PHE A 260 -1.55 -23.70 3.06
C PHE A 260 -2.44 -24.84 3.56
N GLN A 261 -3.48 -24.55 4.34
CA GLN A 261 -4.45 -25.58 4.74
C GLN A 261 -5.21 -26.11 3.51
N GLY A 262 -5.71 -25.24 2.62
CA GLY A 262 -6.34 -25.74 1.40
C GLY A 262 -5.36 -26.37 0.41
N LEU A 263 -4.06 -26.04 0.46
CA LEU A 263 -3.05 -26.81 -0.30
C LEU A 263 -2.90 -28.24 0.22
N ILE A 264 -2.92 -28.43 1.55
CA ILE A 264 -2.93 -29.76 2.18
C ILE A 264 -4.19 -30.53 1.78
N ASP A 265 -5.34 -29.85 1.81
CA ASP A 265 -6.66 -30.48 1.58
C ASP A 265 -7.00 -30.64 0.08
N GLY A 266 -6.21 -30.02 -0.82
CA GLY A 266 -6.44 -30.05 -2.26
C GLY A 266 -7.55 -29.11 -2.75
N GLU A 267 -7.86 -28.06 -2.00
CA GLU A 267 -8.87 -27.04 -2.32
C GLU A 267 -8.33 -26.02 -3.33
N ILE A 268 -8.21 -26.45 -4.60
CA ILE A 268 -7.69 -25.63 -5.70
C ILE A 268 -8.79 -25.36 -6.73
N ARG A 269 -8.89 -24.10 -7.19
CA ARG A 269 -9.79 -23.69 -8.27
C ARG A 269 -9.04 -23.03 -9.42
N ASP A 270 -9.53 -23.20 -10.63
CA ASP A 270 -9.04 -22.43 -11.78
C ASP A 270 -9.46 -20.96 -11.65
N MET A 271 -8.53 -20.06 -11.95
CA MET A 271 -8.72 -18.61 -11.85
C MET A 271 -8.75 -18.00 -13.25
N GLU A 272 -9.93 -17.53 -13.66
CA GLU A 272 -10.13 -16.87 -14.95
C GLU A 272 -10.08 -15.35 -14.84
N TRP A 273 -9.98 -14.66 -15.98
CA TRP A 273 -9.94 -13.20 -16.07
C TRP A 273 -11.05 -12.48 -15.28
N MET A 274 -12.28 -13.02 -15.35
CA MET A 274 -13.46 -12.45 -14.70
C MET A 274 -13.68 -12.97 -13.27
N SER A 275 -13.01 -14.05 -12.86
CA SER A 275 -13.13 -14.62 -11.50
C SER A 275 -12.65 -13.67 -10.39
N VAL A 276 -11.79 -12.70 -10.75
CA VAL A 276 -11.22 -11.69 -9.85
C VAL A 276 -11.78 -10.28 -10.11
N ASN A 277 -12.92 -10.18 -10.79
CA ASN A 277 -13.57 -8.89 -11.03
C ASN A 277 -14.04 -8.26 -9.71
N GLY A 278 -13.84 -6.94 -9.55
CA GLY A 278 -14.18 -6.21 -8.31
C GLY A 278 -13.17 -6.34 -7.17
N TRP A 279 -12.18 -7.24 -7.26
CA TRP A 279 -11.20 -7.45 -6.19
C TRP A 279 -10.16 -6.32 -6.05
N ALA A 280 -10.16 -5.31 -6.94
CA ALA A 280 -9.19 -4.23 -6.92
C ALA A 280 -9.30 -3.37 -5.66
N SER A 281 -10.54 -3.09 -5.24
CA SER A 281 -10.87 -2.22 -4.11
C SER A 281 -11.29 -2.97 -2.85
N MET A 282 -11.47 -4.29 -2.93
CA MET A 282 -12.09 -5.08 -1.87
C MET A 282 -11.10 -5.40 -0.73
N GLY A 283 -11.48 -5.09 0.50
CA GLY A 283 -10.81 -5.55 1.72
C GLY A 283 -10.85 -7.07 1.92
N GLY A 284 -10.17 -7.56 2.97
CA GLY A 284 -10.19 -8.99 3.32
C GLY A 284 -9.39 -9.90 2.37
N SER A 285 -9.84 -11.14 2.22
CA SER A 285 -9.15 -12.20 1.45
C SER A 285 -10.15 -13.20 0.87
N GLU A 286 -10.50 -13.05 -0.41
CA GLU A 286 -11.47 -13.88 -1.14
C GLU A 286 -10.98 -15.30 -1.43
N LEU A 287 -9.66 -15.52 -1.46
CA LEU A 287 -9.09 -16.88 -1.46
C LEU A 287 -9.10 -17.51 -0.07
N GLY A 288 -9.48 -16.79 0.98
CA GLY A 288 -9.27 -17.22 2.37
C GLY A 288 -7.79 -17.16 2.78
N THR A 289 -7.53 -17.00 4.07
CA THR A 289 -6.17 -16.95 4.62
C THR A 289 -6.18 -17.43 6.06
N ASN A 290 -5.09 -18.07 6.50
CA ASN A 290 -4.90 -18.47 7.88
C ASN A 290 -3.41 -18.53 8.26
N ARG A 291 -3.13 -18.78 9.54
CA ARG A 291 -1.78 -18.83 10.11
C ARG A 291 -1.20 -20.25 10.19
N LYS A 292 -1.77 -21.23 9.50
CA LYS A 292 -1.26 -22.62 9.51
C LYS A 292 0.16 -22.64 8.95
N VAL A 293 1.08 -23.20 9.73
CA VAL A 293 2.43 -23.56 9.27
C VAL A 293 2.49 -25.09 9.21
N PRO A 294 2.52 -25.69 8.00
CA PRO A 294 2.56 -27.13 7.78
C PRO A 294 3.74 -27.83 8.48
N LYS A 295 3.48 -29.02 9.05
CA LYS A 295 4.50 -29.87 9.70
C LYS A 295 4.24 -31.36 9.43
N GLY A 296 5.29 -32.17 9.44
CA GLY A 296 5.18 -33.63 9.38
C GLY A 296 4.39 -34.10 8.16
N SER A 297 3.32 -34.87 8.38
CA SER A 297 2.46 -35.40 7.31
C SER A 297 1.82 -34.34 6.43
N ASP A 298 1.67 -33.10 6.91
CA ASP A 298 1.15 -31.98 6.12
C ASP A 298 2.03 -31.72 4.88
N LEU A 299 3.37 -31.85 5.01
CA LEU A 299 4.30 -31.61 3.91
C LEU A 299 4.14 -32.66 2.80
N TYR A 300 3.92 -33.91 3.19
CA TYR A 300 3.62 -34.98 2.24
C TYR A 300 2.32 -34.71 1.48
N ALA A 301 1.25 -34.30 2.19
CA ALA A 301 -0.02 -33.94 1.55
C ALA A 301 0.14 -32.76 0.56
N MET A 302 0.87 -31.72 0.95
CA MET A 302 1.18 -30.60 0.05
C MET A 302 1.94 -31.05 -1.21
N ALA A 303 2.97 -31.87 -1.05
CA ALA A 303 3.76 -32.41 -2.17
C ALA A 303 2.86 -33.19 -3.14
N ARG A 304 1.97 -34.05 -2.61
CA ARG A 304 0.99 -34.80 -3.40
C ARG A 304 0.03 -33.90 -4.14
N THR A 305 -0.42 -32.80 -3.53
CA THR A 305 -1.29 -31.83 -4.19
C THR A 305 -0.55 -31.08 -5.31
N ILE A 306 0.70 -30.65 -5.07
CA ILE A 306 1.53 -30.00 -6.09
C ILE A 306 1.69 -30.90 -7.33
N GLU A 307 2.00 -32.18 -7.13
CA GLU A 307 2.08 -33.16 -8.21
C GLU A 307 0.75 -33.38 -8.91
N LYS A 308 -0.34 -33.58 -8.15
CA LYS A 308 -1.68 -33.86 -8.68
C LYS A 308 -2.20 -32.74 -9.59
N TYR A 309 -1.94 -31.49 -9.23
CA TYR A 309 -2.40 -30.32 -9.99
C TYR A 309 -1.34 -29.78 -10.96
N GLU A 310 -0.19 -30.46 -11.06
CA GLU A 310 0.93 -30.11 -11.93
C GLU A 310 1.36 -28.64 -11.73
N ILE A 311 1.53 -28.21 -10.49
CA ILE A 311 1.85 -26.81 -10.18
C ILE A 311 3.33 -26.55 -10.55
N ASP A 312 3.56 -25.62 -11.49
CA ASP A 312 4.90 -25.23 -11.93
C ASP A 312 5.55 -24.18 -11.01
N GLY A 313 4.76 -23.38 -10.30
CA GLY A 313 5.27 -22.36 -9.40
C GLY A 313 4.20 -21.78 -8.47
N ILE A 314 4.63 -21.24 -7.33
CA ILE A 314 3.74 -20.73 -6.28
C ILE A 314 4.04 -19.25 -5.98
N LEU A 315 2.99 -18.42 -6.02
CA LEU A 315 2.97 -17.08 -5.45
C LEU A 315 2.24 -17.09 -4.10
N MET A 316 2.98 -16.86 -3.02
CA MET A 316 2.44 -16.69 -1.68
C MET A 316 2.29 -15.20 -1.37
N VAL A 317 1.08 -14.73 -1.12
CA VAL A 317 0.80 -13.35 -0.68
C VAL A 317 0.52 -13.37 0.82
N GLY A 318 1.40 -12.81 1.63
CA GLY A 318 1.22 -13.03 3.06
C GLY A 318 2.25 -12.51 4.02
N GLY A 319 2.00 -12.85 5.28
CA GLY A 319 2.80 -12.49 6.44
C GLY A 319 3.77 -13.60 6.85
N TRP A 320 4.22 -13.50 8.10
CA TRP A 320 5.27 -14.35 8.67
C TRP A 320 5.05 -15.86 8.48
N SER A 321 3.85 -16.38 8.79
CA SER A 321 3.56 -17.82 8.64
C SER A 321 3.69 -18.32 7.21
N GLY A 322 3.43 -17.45 6.23
CA GLY A 322 3.63 -17.76 4.82
C GLY A 322 5.10 -17.86 4.46
N TYR A 323 5.91 -16.88 4.91
CA TYR A 323 7.36 -16.89 4.71
C TYR A 323 8.00 -18.12 5.36
N GLU A 324 7.63 -18.45 6.60
CA GLU A 324 8.11 -19.65 7.31
C GLU A 324 7.76 -20.93 6.54
N THR A 325 6.54 -21.00 5.97
CA THR A 325 6.11 -22.18 5.21
C THR A 325 6.89 -22.33 3.90
N VAL A 326 7.10 -21.25 3.15
CA VAL A 326 7.88 -21.31 1.90
C VAL A 326 9.35 -21.62 2.20
N HIS A 327 9.92 -21.07 3.28
CA HIS A 327 11.26 -21.45 3.74
C HIS A 327 11.35 -22.94 4.07
N ARG A 328 10.37 -23.49 4.79
CA ARG A 328 10.32 -24.92 5.09
C ARG A 328 10.19 -25.78 3.83
N MET A 329 9.37 -25.36 2.85
CA MET A 329 9.30 -26.04 1.55
C MET A 329 10.66 -26.05 0.85
N PHE A 330 11.41 -24.95 0.94
CA PHE A 330 12.76 -24.84 0.39
C PHE A 330 13.75 -25.79 1.09
N GLU A 331 13.74 -25.87 2.42
CA GLU A 331 14.60 -26.77 3.21
C GLU A 331 14.29 -28.25 2.93
N GLU A 332 13.03 -28.57 2.69
CA GLU A 332 12.53 -29.95 2.56
C GLU A 332 12.57 -30.49 1.12
N ARG A 333 13.21 -29.78 0.19
CA ARG A 333 13.32 -30.19 -1.24
C ARG A 333 14.02 -31.51 -1.48
N SER A 334 14.95 -31.88 -0.60
CA SER A 334 15.63 -33.18 -0.65
C SER A 334 14.70 -34.33 -0.28
N ASN A 335 13.74 -34.09 0.60
CA ASN A 335 12.77 -35.08 1.07
C ASN A 335 11.52 -35.14 0.19
N PHE A 336 11.13 -34.02 -0.41
CA PHE A 336 9.95 -33.91 -1.26
C PHE A 336 10.32 -33.27 -2.61
N PRO A 337 10.59 -34.07 -3.66
CA PRO A 337 10.97 -33.56 -4.98
C PRO A 337 9.94 -32.61 -5.60
N ALA A 338 8.66 -32.74 -5.24
CA ALA A 338 7.58 -31.83 -5.65
C ALA A 338 7.81 -30.36 -5.22
N PHE A 339 8.61 -30.11 -4.18
CA PHE A 339 8.96 -28.75 -3.76
C PHE A 339 10.07 -28.11 -4.63
N ASN A 340 10.59 -28.81 -5.63
CA ASN A 340 11.56 -28.27 -6.60
C ASN A 340 10.89 -27.39 -7.68
N ILE A 341 9.99 -26.52 -7.26
CA ILE A 341 9.33 -25.51 -8.08
C ILE A 341 9.68 -24.11 -7.56
N PRO A 342 9.71 -23.08 -8.42
CA PRO A 342 9.82 -21.71 -7.98
C PRO A 342 8.71 -21.31 -7.01
N ALA A 343 9.09 -20.61 -5.94
CA ALA A 343 8.15 -20.06 -4.99
C ALA A 343 8.55 -18.63 -4.62
N VAL A 344 7.60 -17.70 -4.71
CA VAL A 344 7.83 -16.29 -4.39
C VAL A 344 6.93 -15.84 -3.26
N CYS A 345 7.52 -15.22 -2.25
CA CYS A 345 6.79 -14.54 -1.19
C CYS A 345 6.61 -13.05 -1.53
N LEU A 346 5.36 -12.62 -1.57
CA LEU A 346 4.96 -11.22 -1.67
C LEU A 346 4.55 -10.73 -0.27
N PRO A 347 5.19 -9.66 0.27
CA PRO A 347 4.95 -9.21 1.62
C PRO A 347 3.57 -8.56 1.80
N ALA A 348 2.69 -9.21 2.58
CA ALA A 348 1.36 -8.69 2.92
C ALA A 348 1.04 -8.90 4.41
N THR A 349 1.08 -7.81 5.18
CA THR A 349 0.75 -7.76 6.60
C THR A 349 0.64 -6.31 7.05
N ILE A 350 -0.26 -6.02 7.99
CA ILE A 350 -0.33 -4.69 8.60
C ILE A 350 0.90 -4.40 9.49
N ASN A 351 1.55 -5.42 10.04
CA ASN A 351 2.62 -5.24 11.03
C ASN A 351 3.92 -4.68 10.44
N ASN A 352 4.06 -4.71 9.11
CA ASN A 352 5.30 -4.37 8.40
C ASN A 352 6.55 -5.05 8.97
N ASN A 353 6.42 -6.35 9.31
CA ASN A 353 7.43 -7.12 10.02
C ASN A 353 8.12 -8.17 9.13
N LEU A 354 8.20 -7.93 7.83
CA LEU A 354 8.78 -8.86 6.85
C LEU A 354 10.14 -8.36 6.34
N PRO A 355 11.13 -9.24 6.15
CA PRO A 355 12.48 -8.83 5.75
C PRO A 355 12.51 -8.29 4.32
N GLY A 356 13.50 -7.45 4.04
CA GLY A 356 13.79 -6.93 2.69
C GLY A 356 12.79 -5.88 2.16
N SER A 357 11.63 -5.72 2.80
CA SER A 357 10.64 -4.71 2.40
C SER A 357 10.50 -3.61 3.44
N GLU A 358 10.66 -2.35 3.00
CA GLU A 358 10.37 -1.17 3.80
C GLU A 358 8.87 -1.02 4.07
N LEU A 359 8.04 -1.59 3.22
CA LEU A 359 6.59 -1.53 3.31
C LEU A 359 5.94 -2.81 2.76
N SER A 360 5.17 -3.51 3.60
CA SER A 360 4.28 -4.59 3.20
C SER A 360 2.89 -4.08 2.81
N ILE A 361 2.17 -4.86 2.00
CA ILE A 361 0.78 -4.57 1.66
C ILE A 361 -0.09 -4.59 2.92
N GLY A 362 -0.86 -3.53 3.11
CA GLY A 362 -1.81 -3.31 4.20
C GLY A 362 -1.26 -2.42 5.32
N ALA A 363 0.05 -2.17 5.34
CA ALA A 363 0.67 -1.33 6.36
C ALA A 363 0.21 0.12 6.24
N ASP A 364 0.11 0.68 5.03
CA ASP A 364 -0.38 2.06 4.84
C ASP A 364 -1.86 2.19 5.25
N THR A 365 -2.70 1.22 4.88
CA THR A 365 -4.11 1.16 5.30
C THR A 365 -4.23 1.14 6.82
N ALA A 366 -3.39 0.37 7.50
CA ALA A 366 -3.38 0.28 8.95
C ALA A 366 -2.96 1.59 9.62
N VAL A 367 -1.90 2.25 9.13
CA VAL A 367 -1.47 3.55 9.69
C VAL A 367 -2.53 4.62 9.47
N ASN A 368 -3.22 4.63 8.32
CA ASN A 368 -4.36 5.53 8.11
C ASN A 368 -5.51 5.24 9.08
N SER A 369 -5.85 3.97 9.31
CA SER A 369 -6.89 3.56 10.26
C SER A 369 -6.54 3.96 11.70
N ILE A 370 -5.27 3.82 12.10
CA ILE A 370 -4.76 4.32 13.40
C ILE A 370 -4.91 5.84 13.47
N THR A 371 -4.47 6.55 12.44
CA THR A 371 -4.49 8.02 12.39
C THR A 371 -5.92 8.56 12.51
N GLU A 372 -6.87 7.99 11.77
CA GLU A 372 -8.28 8.38 11.82
C GLU A 372 -8.94 8.06 13.17
N ALA A 373 -8.64 6.91 13.76
CA ALA A 373 -9.15 6.55 15.08
C ALA A 373 -8.61 7.49 16.16
N VAL A 374 -7.30 7.78 16.13
CA VAL A 374 -6.66 8.71 17.06
C VAL A 374 -7.20 10.12 16.89
N ASP A 375 -7.41 10.61 15.67
CA ASP A 375 -8.02 11.93 15.46
C ASP A 375 -9.40 12.06 16.11
N LYS A 376 -10.25 11.03 15.99
CA LYS A 376 -11.57 10.98 16.63
C LYS A 376 -11.43 10.99 18.17
N ILE A 377 -10.46 10.26 18.70
CA ILE A 377 -10.15 10.24 20.14
C ILE A 377 -9.68 11.62 20.61
N LYS A 378 -8.78 12.27 19.88
CA LYS A 378 -8.26 13.62 20.19
C LYS A 378 -9.39 14.65 20.25
N GLN A 379 -10.37 14.58 19.34
CA GLN A 379 -11.53 15.47 19.36
C GLN A 379 -12.37 15.35 20.64
N SER A 380 -12.54 14.13 21.16
CA SER A 380 -13.20 13.92 22.47
C SER A 380 -12.39 14.49 23.62
N ALA A 381 -11.06 14.44 23.52
CA ALA A 381 -10.15 14.86 24.57
C ALA A 381 -10.04 16.39 24.72
N VAL A 382 -10.12 17.18 23.65
CA VAL A 382 -9.96 18.64 23.76
C VAL A 382 -11.04 19.29 24.65
N ALA A 383 -12.19 18.64 24.81
CA ALA A 383 -13.29 19.12 25.66
C ALA A 383 -13.02 18.99 27.18
N THR A 384 -12.07 18.14 27.59
CA THR A 384 -11.81 17.76 28.99
C THR A 384 -10.33 17.45 29.16
N ARG A 385 -9.60 18.10 30.06
CA ARG A 385 -8.14 17.87 30.24
C ARG A 385 -7.83 16.37 30.41
N ARG A 386 -7.29 15.73 29.35
CA ARG A 386 -7.20 14.26 29.30
C ARG A 386 -5.93 13.73 28.64
N VAL A 387 -5.46 12.61 29.16
CA VAL A 387 -4.41 11.79 28.57
C VAL A 387 -5.02 10.52 27.99
N PHE A 388 -4.63 10.16 26.78
CA PHE A 388 -5.00 8.87 26.18
C PHE A 388 -3.78 7.96 26.07
N VAL A 389 -3.94 6.71 26.52
CA VAL A 389 -3.01 5.61 26.25
C VAL A 389 -3.65 4.73 25.17
N VAL A 390 -3.15 4.86 23.94
CA VAL A 390 -3.67 4.16 22.76
C VAL A 390 -2.82 2.94 22.47
N GLU A 391 -3.42 1.76 22.47
CA GLU A 391 -2.75 0.51 22.10
C GLU A 391 -2.90 0.23 20.60
N VAL A 392 -1.76 0.02 19.95
CA VAL A 392 -1.61 -0.21 18.51
C VAL A 392 -1.00 -1.60 18.29
N MET A 393 -1.49 -2.30 17.25
CA MET A 393 -1.01 -3.62 16.85
C MET A 393 0.42 -3.55 16.28
N GLY A 394 0.95 -4.69 15.86
CA GLY A 394 2.30 -4.79 15.30
C GLY A 394 3.12 -5.91 15.93
N ARG A 395 2.56 -6.58 16.95
CA ARG A 395 3.24 -7.56 17.78
C ARG A 395 4.54 -6.97 18.29
N TYR A 396 5.68 -7.61 18.04
CA TYR A 396 7.00 -7.11 18.42
C TYR A 396 7.62 -6.12 17.41
N CYS A 397 6.91 -5.74 16.35
CA CYS A 397 7.34 -4.73 15.39
C CYS A 397 6.62 -3.40 15.67
N GLY A 398 7.36 -2.39 16.10
CA GLY A 398 6.85 -1.09 16.48
C GLY A 398 6.48 -0.15 15.33
N TYR A 399 6.55 -0.59 14.06
CA TYR A 399 6.35 0.26 12.88
C TYR A 399 5.03 1.05 12.92
N LEU A 400 3.92 0.36 13.14
CA LEU A 400 2.59 0.98 13.20
C LEU A 400 2.49 2.03 14.30
N ALA A 401 3.05 1.72 15.47
CA ALA A 401 3.04 2.62 16.62
C ALA A 401 3.88 3.88 16.35
N LEU A 402 5.08 3.75 15.78
CA LEU A 402 5.93 4.91 15.48
C LEU A 402 5.35 5.77 14.35
N MET A 403 4.95 5.14 13.23
CA MET A 403 4.43 5.87 12.08
C MET A 403 3.07 6.52 12.38
N GLY A 404 2.21 5.84 13.15
CA GLY A 404 0.96 6.40 13.63
C GLY A 404 1.18 7.51 14.67
N GLY A 405 2.17 7.34 15.56
CA GLY A 405 2.53 8.36 16.54
C GLY A 405 3.06 9.63 15.91
N LEU A 406 3.94 9.50 14.91
CA LEU A 406 4.44 10.65 14.15
C LEU A 406 3.31 11.37 13.41
N ALA A 407 2.40 10.62 12.75
CA ALA A 407 1.28 11.19 12.00
C ALA A 407 0.22 11.87 12.88
N THR A 408 0.13 11.49 14.15
CA THR A 408 -0.88 12.00 15.09
C THR A 408 -0.34 13.00 16.11
N GLY A 409 0.99 13.19 16.14
CA GLY A 409 1.67 14.04 17.12
C GLY A 409 1.58 13.45 18.53
N ALA A 410 1.82 12.15 18.67
CA ALA A 410 1.91 11.50 19.98
C ALA A 410 3.12 12.03 20.76
N GLU A 411 2.95 12.27 22.06
CA GLU A 411 4.01 12.76 22.94
C GLU A 411 5.01 11.66 23.28
N ARG A 412 4.52 10.42 23.32
CA ARG A 412 5.38 9.26 23.49
C ARG A 412 4.87 8.08 22.69
N VAL A 413 5.82 7.36 22.11
CA VAL A 413 5.59 6.06 21.50
C VAL A 413 6.41 4.98 22.22
N TYR A 414 5.74 4.00 22.82
CA TYR A 414 6.37 2.85 23.46
C TYR A 414 6.50 1.70 22.47
N LEU A 415 7.74 1.24 22.27
CA LEU A 415 8.13 0.25 21.27
C LEU A 415 8.79 -0.96 21.94
N HIS A 416 8.60 -2.15 21.37
CA HIS A 416 9.31 -3.34 21.83
C HIS A 416 10.83 -3.25 21.56
N GLU A 417 11.21 -2.63 20.44
CA GLU A 417 12.60 -2.43 20.00
C GLU A 417 13.48 -1.69 21.02
N GLU A 418 12.89 -0.84 21.87
CA GLU A 418 13.62 -0.04 22.86
C GLU A 418 13.44 -0.55 24.28
N GLY A 419 12.47 -1.45 24.48
CA GLY A 419 11.92 -1.75 25.79
C GLY A 419 11.23 -0.54 26.44
N VAL A 420 10.72 -0.78 27.64
CA VAL A 420 10.10 0.24 28.49
C VAL A 420 10.68 0.07 29.88
N ARG A 421 11.19 1.14 30.49
CA ARG A 421 11.73 1.13 31.86
C ARG A 421 10.96 2.12 32.73
N LEU A 422 10.95 1.88 34.03
CA LEU A 422 10.32 2.75 35.02
C LEU A 422 10.80 4.21 34.91
N LYS A 423 12.12 4.41 34.75
CA LYS A 423 12.74 5.73 34.51
C LYS A 423 12.10 6.47 33.32
N ASP A 424 11.79 5.75 32.24
CA ASP A 424 11.24 6.37 31.04
C ASP A 424 9.79 6.82 31.32
N LEU A 425 9.01 5.99 32.03
CA LEU A 425 7.65 6.33 32.46
C LEU A 425 7.61 7.52 33.43
N GLN A 426 8.53 7.59 34.38
CA GLN A 426 8.66 8.73 35.30
C GLN A 426 8.92 10.03 34.53
N LYS A 427 9.84 10.02 33.58
CA LYS A 427 10.13 11.19 32.74
C LYS A 427 8.93 11.59 31.89
N ASP A 428 8.24 10.62 31.29
CA ASP A 428 7.06 10.89 30.47
C ASP A 428 5.92 11.52 31.30
N LEU A 429 5.75 11.05 32.53
CA LEU A 429 4.81 11.60 33.51
C LEU A 429 5.18 13.04 33.95
N GLU A 430 6.45 13.30 34.25
CA GLU A 430 6.93 14.65 34.58
C GLU A 430 6.64 15.64 33.44
N ASN A 431 6.88 15.22 32.19
CA ASN A 431 6.57 16.02 31.01
C ASN A 431 5.07 16.29 30.83
N LEU A 432 4.22 15.28 31.09
CA LEU A 432 2.77 15.43 31.09
C LEU A 432 2.32 16.44 32.14
N ILE A 433 2.71 16.24 33.41
CA ILE A 433 2.36 17.11 34.53
C ILE A 433 2.78 18.56 34.23
N TYR A 434 4.01 18.76 33.76
CA TYR A 434 4.51 20.07 33.35
C TYR A 434 3.64 20.66 32.24
N GLY A 435 3.39 19.90 31.17
CA GLY A 435 2.56 20.34 30.06
C GLY A 435 1.17 20.79 30.49
N PHE A 436 0.47 20.02 31.32
CA PHE A 436 -0.87 20.35 31.79
C PHE A 436 -0.88 21.56 32.74
N LYS A 437 0.13 21.73 33.59
CA LYS A 437 0.32 22.96 34.38
C LYS A 437 0.53 24.18 33.49
N SER A 438 1.22 24.02 32.36
CA SER A 438 1.46 25.06 31.36
C SER A 438 0.30 25.26 30.36
N GLY A 439 -0.88 24.69 30.63
CA GLY A 439 -2.09 24.93 29.83
C GLY A 439 -2.38 23.92 28.72
N LYS A 440 -1.58 22.85 28.59
CA LYS A 440 -1.90 21.70 27.73
C LYS A 440 -3.24 21.10 28.15
N ARG A 441 -4.02 20.66 27.16
CA ARG A 441 -5.35 20.06 27.38
C ARG A 441 -5.43 18.59 27.00
N LEU A 442 -4.44 18.09 26.27
CA LEU A 442 -4.41 16.76 25.70
C LEU A 442 -3.01 16.17 25.86
N GLY A 443 -2.91 14.97 26.43
CA GLY A 443 -1.74 14.11 26.31
C GLY A 443 -2.06 12.88 25.48
N LEU A 444 -1.15 12.48 24.59
CA LEU A 444 -1.34 11.32 23.72
C LEU A 444 -0.13 10.39 23.81
N MET A 445 -0.35 9.20 24.34
CA MET A 445 0.63 8.13 24.42
C MET A 445 0.21 7.00 23.51
N ILE A 446 1.10 6.56 22.62
CA ILE A 446 0.88 5.38 21.78
C ILE A 446 1.77 4.24 22.27
N ARG A 447 1.18 3.08 22.49
CA ARG A 447 1.87 1.88 22.92
C ARG A 447 1.68 0.78 21.89
N ASN A 448 2.78 0.21 21.40
CA ASN A 448 2.72 -1.05 20.67
C ASN A 448 2.28 -2.20 21.60
N GLU A 449 1.41 -3.09 21.12
CA GLU A 449 0.75 -4.14 21.93
C GLU A 449 1.73 -4.99 22.75
N PHE A 450 2.91 -5.31 22.20
CA PHE A 450 3.97 -6.09 22.87
C PHE A 450 5.20 -5.26 23.26
N ALA A 451 5.04 -3.94 23.44
CA ALA A 451 6.14 -3.08 23.87
C ALA A 451 6.80 -3.54 25.17
N ASN A 452 6.00 -4.02 26.13
CA ASN A 452 6.48 -4.64 27.35
C ASN A 452 5.37 -5.53 27.96
N PRO A 453 5.70 -6.70 28.54
CA PRO A 453 4.72 -7.61 29.14
C PRO A 453 4.17 -7.12 30.50
N ILE A 454 4.94 -6.34 31.27
CA ILE A 454 4.55 -5.85 32.60
C ILE A 454 3.97 -4.44 32.52
N TYR A 455 4.68 -3.53 31.83
CA TYR A 455 4.20 -2.18 31.57
C TYR A 455 3.15 -2.20 30.45
N SER A 456 2.00 -2.79 30.79
CA SER A 456 0.83 -2.96 29.94
C SER A 456 0.03 -1.67 29.80
N THR A 457 -0.89 -1.62 28.83
CA THR A 457 -1.80 -0.48 28.67
C THR A 457 -2.59 -0.18 29.96
N PRO A 458 -3.21 -1.18 30.65
CA PRO A 458 -3.85 -0.93 31.93
C PRO A 458 -2.91 -0.40 33.02
N PHE A 459 -1.68 -0.92 33.10
CA PHE A 459 -0.69 -0.46 34.08
C PHE A 459 -0.33 1.01 33.85
N MET A 460 0.01 1.39 32.61
CA MET A 460 0.38 2.77 32.27
C MET A 460 -0.79 3.73 32.54
N THR A 461 -2.02 3.31 32.25
CA THR A 461 -3.21 4.12 32.57
C THR A 461 -3.36 4.33 34.06
N ALA A 462 -3.29 3.26 34.87
CA ALA A 462 -3.41 3.38 36.32
C ALA A 462 -2.30 4.27 36.91
N LEU A 463 -1.07 4.11 36.44
CA LEU A 463 0.07 4.93 36.86
C LEU A 463 -0.15 6.42 36.54
N PHE A 464 -0.52 6.74 35.30
CA PHE A 464 -0.71 8.12 34.89
C PHE A 464 -1.94 8.76 35.54
N GLU A 465 -2.99 7.99 35.85
CA GLU A 465 -4.18 8.48 36.55
C GLU A 465 -3.83 8.85 37.99
N GLU A 466 -3.20 7.94 38.73
CA GLU A 466 -2.83 8.14 40.13
C GLU A 466 -1.91 9.36 40.29
N GLU A 467 -0.87 9.44 39.46
CA GLU A 467 0.12 10.51 39.55
C GLU A 467 -0.34 11.83 38.90
N GLY A 468 -1.33 11.77 38.01
CA GLY A 468 -1.94 12.95 37.39
C GLY A 468 -2.82 13.74 38.35
N GLY A 469 -3.44 13.08 39.33
CA GLY A 469 -4.33 13.69 40.30
C GLY A 469 -5.44 14.53 39.63
N GLU A 470 -5.65 15.76 40.11
CA GLU A 470 -6.67 16.65 39.54
C GLU A 470 -6.25 17.37 38.25
N LEU A 471 -5.03 17.14 37.74
CA LEU A 471 -4.53 17.85 36.56
C LEU A 471 -5.18 17.35 35.26
N PHE A 472 -5.40 16.04 35.15
CA PHE A 472 -5.99 15.39 33.99
C PHE A 472 -6.54 13.99 34.33
N ASP A 473 -7.57 13.56 33.61
CA ASP A 473 -7.99 12.15 33.62
C ASP A 473 -7.23 11.36 32.55
N VAL A 474 -7.12 10.05 32.70
CA VAL A 474 -6.50 9.13 31.76
C VAL A 474 -7.53 8.15 31.20
N ARG A 475 -7.47 7.89 29.90
CA ARG A 475 -8.35 6.94 29.21
C ARG A 475 -7.53 5.99 28.35
N THR A 476 -8.00 4.75 28.26
CA THR A 476 -7.46 3.73 27.37
C THR A 476 -8.23 3.70 26.06
N ALA A 477 -7.50 3.43 24.96
CA ALA A 477 -8.11 3.08 23.69
C ALA A 477 -7.32 1.93 23.06
N ILE A 478 -7.91 0.73 23.04
CA ILE A 478 -7.32 -0.42 22.37
C ILE A 478 -7.96 -0.51 20.98
N LEU A 479 -7.22 -0.09 19.95
CA LEU A 479 -7.79 -0.01 18.59
C LEU A 479 -8.15 -1.39 18.02
N GLY A 480 -7.38 -2.41 18.40
CA GLY A 480 -7.61 -3.80 17.99
C GLY A 480 -7.73 -3.94 16.48
N HIS A 481 -8.69 -4.75 16.03
CA HIS A 481 -8.85 -5.12 14.62
C HIS A 481 -9.33 -4.00 13.71
N LEU A 482 -9.75 -2.83 14.24
CA LEU A 482 -10.03 -1.64 13.41
C LEU A 482 -8.80 -1.23 12.58
N GLN A 483 -7.60 -1.59 13.04
CA GLN A 483 -6.33 -1.33 12.36
C GLN A 483 -6.14 -2.18 11.10
N GLN A 484 -6.88 -3.29 10.95
CA GLN A 484 -6.93 -3.99 9.67
C GLN A 484 -7.73 -3.22 8.62
N GLY A 485 -8.37 -2.10 8.98
CA GLY A 485 -9.17 -1.30 8.07
C GLY A 485 -10.39 -2.06 7.52
N GLY A 486 -10.91 -1.54 6.42
CA GLY A 486 -11.89 -2.22 5.57
C GLY A 486 -11.30 -2.38 4.18
N ASP A 487 -11.73 -1.53 3.26
CA ASP A 487 -11.14 -1.46 1.93
C ASP A 487 -9.72 -0.87 1.98
N PRO A 488 -8.76 -1.43 1.21
CA PRO A 488 -7.38 -0.95 1.17
C PRO A 488 -7.27 0.51 0.74
N SER A 489 -6.26 1.19 1.28
CA SER A 489 -5.89 2.54 0.86
C SER A 489 -5.45 2.58 -0.62
N PRO A 490 -5.50 3.75 -1.28
CA PRO A 490 -5.01 3.88 -2.66
C PRO A 490 -3.55 3.43 -2.80
N PHE A 491 -2.73 3.72 -1.79
CA PHE A 491 -1.32 3.34 -1.78
C PHE A 491 -1.19 1.81 -1.79
N ASP A 492 -1.88 1.12 -0.89
CA ASP A 492 -1.84 -0.34 -0.82
C ASP A 492 -2.38 -1.00 -2.09
N ARG A 493 -3.44 -0.45 -2.70
CA ARG A 493 -3.97 -0.99 -3.97
C ARG A 493 -2.96 -0.89 -5.12
N VAL A 494 -2.32 0.27 -5.27
CA VAL A 494 -1.30 0.51 -6.31
C VAL A 494 -0.05 -0.33 -6.03
N ASN A 495 0.42 -0.34 -4.78
CA ASN A 495 1.60 -1.11 -4.39
C ASN A 495 1.37 -2.62 -4.56
N ALA A 496 0.21 -3.13 -4.15
CA ALA A 496 -0.17 -4.53 -4.33
C ALA A 496 -0.11 -4.97 -5.79
N THR A 497 -0.65 -4.14 -6.68
CA THR A 497 -0.60 -4.37 -8.12
C THR A 497 0.85 -4.40 -8.65
N ARG A 498 1.68 -3.44 -8.22
CA ARG A 498 3.08 -3.34 -8.64
C ARG A 498 3.89 -4.55 -8.18
N LEU A 499 3.76 -4.95 -6.92
CA LEU A 499 4.45 -6.10 -6.36
C LEU A 499 4.03 -7.40 -7.05
N ALA A 500 2.72 -7.61 -7.25
CA ALA A 500 2.19 -8.80 -7.91
C ALA A 500 2.68 -8.92 -9.36
N SER A 501 2.73 -7.79 -10.09
CA SER A 501 3.27 -7.75 -11.45
C SER A 501 4.72 -8.25 -11.51
N LYS A 502 5.57 -7.76 -10.62
CA LYS A 502 6.97 -8.21 -10.53
C LYS A 502 7.10 -9.66 -10.11
N CYS A 503 6.29 -10.13 -9.16
CA CYS A 503 6.32 -11.53 -8.75
C CYS A 503 5.93 -12.49 -9.89
N ILE A 504 4.94 -12.13 -10.72
CA ILE A 504 4.55 -12.94 -11.88
C ILE A 504 5.64 -12.93 -12.95
N ASP A 505 6.23 -11.78 -13.27
CA ASP A 505 7.38 -11.69 -14.20
C ASP A 505 8.50 -12.63 -13.74
N TYR A 506 8.87 -12.55 -12.46
CA TYR A 506 9.95 -13.37 -11.88
C TYR A 506 9.61 -14.85 -11.88
N LEU A 507 8.39 -15.24 -11.47
CA LEU A 507 7.99 -16.65 -11.44
C LEU A 507 8.05 -17.29 -12.83
N ILE A 508 7.56 -16.59 -13.86
CA ILE A 508 7.62 -17.07 -15.24
C ILE A 508 9.06 -17.25 -15.67
N GLU A 509 9.92 -16.24 -15.43
CA GLU A 509 11.34 -16.31 -15.76
C GLU A 509 12.05 -17.49 -15.08
N GLN A 510 11.78 -17.73 -13.79
CA GLN A 510 12.37 -18.87 -13.08
C GLN A 510 11.90 -20.21 -13.63
N CYS A 511 10.61 -20.33 -13.97
CA CYS A 511 10.06 -21.56 -14.56
C CYS A 511 10.62 -21.83 -15.97
N ASP A 512 10.84 -20.79 -16.78
CA ASP A 512 11.38 -20.92 -18.14
C ASP A 512 12.87 -21.28 -18.14
N GLN A 513 13.61 -20.84 -17.11
CA GLN A 513 15.02 -21.20 -16.90
C GLN A 513 15.21 -22.59 -16.26
N ASP A 514 14.12 -23.33 -16.00
CA ASP A 514 14.12 -24.57 -15.20
C ASP A 514 14.82 -24.39 -13.83
N SER A 515 14.77 -23.16 -13.32
CA SER A 515 15.36 -22.78 -12.05
C SER A 515 14.47 -23.27 -10.91
N ARG A 516 15.09 -23.64 -9.80
CA ARG A 516 14.43 -23.98 -8.54
C ARG A 516 14.46 -22.79 -7.59
N GLY A 517 14.55 -21.55 -8.08
CA GLY A 517 14.68 -20.37 -7.22
C GLY A 517 13.46 -20.16 -6.32
N SER A 518 13.65 -20.18 -5.00
CA SER A 518 12.67 -19.61 -4.06
C SER A 518 13.16 -18.26 -3.59
N ALA A 519 12.27 -17.27 -3.55
CA ALA A 519 12.63 -15.90 -3.23
C ALA A 519 11.53 -15.18 -2.46
N PHE A 520 11.87 -14.04 -1.88
CA PHE A 520 10.90 -13.08 -1.38
C PHE A 520 11.18 -11.69 -1.95
N LEU A 521 10.11 -10.98 -2.28
CA LEU A 521 10.18 -9.64 -2.83
C LEU A 521 10.34 -8.60 -1.71
N GLY A 522 11.26 -7.67 -1.90
CA GLY A 522 11.51 -6.53 -1.03
C GLY A 522 11.43 -5.19 -1.78
N LEU A 523 10.87 -4.17 -1.13
CA LEU A 523 10.98 -2.78 -1.56
C LEU A 523 12.02 -2.06 -0.68
N THR A 524 13.18 -1.73 -1.23
CA THR A 524 14.24 -0.98 -0.51
C THR A 524 14.63 0.25 -1.31
N SER A 525 14.61 1.42 -0.66
CA SER A 525 14.93 2.71 -1.27
C SER A 525 14.22 2.97 -2.61
N GLY A 526 12.93 2.62 -2.69
CA GLY A 526 12.09 2.75 -3.90
C GLY A 526 12.34 1.71 -5.01
N LYS A 527 13.31 0.81 -4.84
CA LYS A 527 13.62 -0.27 -5.80
C LYS A 527 13.07 -1.61 -5.30
N LEU A 528 12.52 -2.37 -6.25
CA LEU A 528 12.06 -3.73 -6.00
C LEU A 528 13.21 -4.71 -6.24
N GLN A 529 13.45 -5.58 -5.27
CA GLN A 529 14.55 -6.55 -5.28
C GLN A 529 14.07 -7.90 -4.78
N PHE A 530 14.51 -8.98 -5.42
CA PHE A 530 14.28 -10.34 -4.94
C PHE A 530 15.46 -10.77 -4.08
N HIS A 531 15.16 -11.34 -2.92
CA HIS A 531 16.13 -11.98 -2.03
C HIS A 531 15.94 -13.49 -2.09
N ASN A 532 17.03 -14.25 -2.05
CA ASN A 532 16.95 -15.70 -2.04
C ASN A 532 16.28 -16.17 -0.74
N MET A 533 15.44 -17.19 -0.80
CA MET A 533 14.80 -17.76 0.39
C MET A 533 15.81 -18.26 1.43
N GLU A 534 17.00 -18.72 0.99
CA GLU A 534 18.12 -19.07 1.88
C GLU A 534 18.55 -17.90 2.79
N ASP A 535 18.28 -16.66 2.35
CA ASP A 535 18.61 -15.45 3.10
C ASP A 535 17.61 -15.13 4.22
N PHE A 536 16.47 -15.82 4.25
CA PHE A 536 15.40 -15.50 5.18
C PHE A 536 15.84 -15.59 6.65
N PRO A 537 16.46 -16.70 7.14
CA PRO A 537 16.87 -16.81 8.55
C PRO A 537 17.96 -15.79 8.94
N ARG A 538 18.84 -15.42 8.00
CA ARG A 538 19.90 -14.43 8.27
C ARG A 538 19.36 -13.01 8.41
N MET A 539 18.24 -12.69 7.77
CA MET A 539 17.66 -11.33 7.75
C MET A 539 16.65 -11.06 8.88
N VAL A 540 16.22 -12.08 9.62
CA VAL A 540 15.13 -11.95 10.60
C VAL A 540 15.55 -12.35 12.01
N ASP A 541 14.89 -11.74 12.99
CA ASP A 541 14.83 -12.24 14.35
C ASP A 541 13.63 -13.19 14.44
N GLU A 542 13.90 -14.49 14.52
CA GLU A 542 12.84 -15.52 14.55
C GLU A 542 12.02 -15.48 15.85
N THR A 543 12.64 -15.09 16.96
CA THR A 543 11.98 -15.04 18.27
C THR A 543 10.88 -13.99 18.26
N TYR A 544 11.20 -12.81 17.73
CA TYR A 544 10.27 -11.68 17.69
C TYR A 544 9.53 -11.54 16.36
N GLN A 545 9.81 -12.40 15.38
CA GLN A 545 9.16 -12.41 14.06
C GLN A 545 9.23 -11.05 13.37
N ARG A 546 10.43 -10.47 13.24
CA ARG A 546 10.65 -9.16 12.60
C ARG A 546 12.02 -9.09 11.91
N PRO A 547 12.25 -8.12 11.00
CA PRO A 547 13.55 -7.94 10.37
C PRO A 547 14.60 -7.49 11.38
N LYS A 548 15.86 -7.91 11.19
CA LYS A 548 16.98 -7.39 12.01
C LYS A 548 17.25 -5.91 11.74
N THR A 549 17.08 -5.48 10.48
CA THR A 549 17.26 -4.09 10.05
C THR A 549 15.91 -3.46 9.79
N GLN A 550 15.60 -2.38 10.49
CA GLN A 550 14.30 -1.69 10.45
C GLN A 550 14.53 -0.20 10.19
N TRP A 551 14.35 0.23 8.93
CA TRP A 551 14.69 1.59 8.47
C TRP A 551 14.01 2.70 9.29
N TRP A 552 12.77 2.45 9.72
CA TRP A 552 11.94 3.42 10.42
C TRP A 552 12.44 3.75 11.83
N LEU A 553 13.34 2.95 12.39
CA LEU A 553 13.98 3.26 13.67
C LEU A 553 14.84 4.53 13.62
N GLU A 554 15.27 4.95 12.44
CA GLU A 554 15.98 6.22 12.22
C GLU A 554 15.09 7.43 12.46
N LEU A 555 13.75 7.26 12.46
CA LEU A 555 12.79 8.35 12.69
C LEU A 555 12.53 8.63 14.18
N ARG A 556 12.99 7.75 15.08
CA ARG A 556 12.76 7.89 16.52
C ARG A 556 13.29 9.19 17.12
N PRO A 557 14.51 9.68 16.77
CA PRO A 557 14.99 10.97 17.27
C PRO A 557 14.08 12.12 16.85
N ILE A 558 13.60 12.11 15.60
CA ILE A 558 12.69 13.14 15.07
C ILE A 558 11.35 13.10 15.84
N ALA A 559 10.76 11.91 16.01
CA ALA A 559 9.52 11.75 16.77
C ALA A 559 9.65 12.26 18.21
N ARG A 560 10.79 11.99 18.88
CA ARG A 560 11.06 12.48 20.23
C ARG A 560 11.27 13.98 20.29
N LEU A 561 11.96 14.55 19.31
CA LEU A 561 12.22 15.99 19.25
C LEU A 561 10.91 16.77 19.12
N LEU A 562 10.06 16.35 18.18
CA LEU A 562 8.77 17.01 17.91
C LEU A 562 7.75 16.84 19.05
N ALA A 563 7.98 15.87 19.93
CA ALA A 563 7.16 15.62 21.10
C ALA A 563 7.60 16.38 22.36
N GLN A 564 8.75 17.07 22.34
CA GLN A 564 9.22 17.80 23.52
C GLN A 564 8.31 18.98 23.86
N PRO A 565 8.00 19.22 25.14
CA PRO A 565 7.38 20.48 25.55
C PRO A 565 8.33 21.65 25.26
N GLU A 566 7.79 22.87 25.18
CA GLU A 566 8.61 24.08 25.03
C GLU A 566 9.77 24.08 26.04
N PRO A 567 10.99 24.46 25.63
CA PRO A 567 12.11 24.57 26.55
C PRO A 567 11.71 25.43 27.74
N GLN A 568 12.04 24.97 28.96
CA GLN A 568 11.94 25.84 30.12
C GLN A 568 12.79 27.09 29.83
N SER A 569 12.16 28.25 29.71
CA SER A 569 12.88 29.51 29.84
C SER A 569 13.73 29.38 31.10
N PRO A 570 15.07 29.57 31.06
CA PRO A 570 15.84 29.59 32.28
C PRO A 570 15.17 30.63 33.16
N GLN A 571 14.66 30.21 34.32
CA GLN A 571 14.16 31.13 35.32
C GLN A 571 15.26 32.17 35.50
N MET A 572 14.97 33.41 35.12
CA MET A 572 15.83 34.52 35.52
C MET A 572 15.76 34.52 37.04
N HIS A 573 16.78 33.92 37.66
CA HIS A 573 17.09 34.15 39.05
C HIS A 573 17.49 35.61 39.17
N GLU A 574 16.51 36.47 39.45
CA GLU A 574 16.69 37.73 40.20
C GLU A 574 15.57 37.88 41.23
#